data_AF-A0A2H0R064-F1
#
_entry.id   AF-A0A2H0R064-F1
#
_cell.length_a   1.000
_cell.length_b   1.000
_cell.length_c   1.000
_cell.angle_alpha   90.00
_cell.angle_beta   90.00
_cell.angle_gamma   90.00
#
_symmetry.space_group_name_H-M   'P 1'
#
loop_
_entity.id
_entity.type
_entity.pdbx_description
1 polymer ?
#
loop_
_entity_poly.entity_id
_entity_poly.type
_entity_poly.pdbx_seq_one_letter_code
_entity_poly.pdbx_strand_id
1 'polypeptide(L)'
;MSIPDKKNCSDRGFTLIELSIVLVIMGILVAVVVGGSDMLQTAKLRGVITEVQKYKVAVDSFKETYNALPGDMTNAVDYFGDAGDCGNANRVDNPGTCNGNGDGRLSGSAASDNKEPFTSWDQLALARMISGHYSGGGTEAEIGVNCPRSGDYEGAGFSMRYYAAMTSWGVGGYEDALGRKFAGNFIMFGKTHGSRNDLNTSVVNPADAYYIDSKMDDGTPDFGFVMAGNGSSNVGNCTTGAAPDIIYNMTNEGVSCNLIFHIGSGDSNY
;
A
#
# COMPACT_ATOMS: atom_id res chain seq x y z
N MET A 1 -70.57 -42.71 6.15
CA MET A 1 -69.35 -41.89 6.27
C MET A 1 -68.55 -42.10 4.98
N SER A 2 -68.41 -41.10 4.12
CA SER A 2 -67.67 -41.24 2.85
C SER A 2 -66.22 -40.79 3.04
N ILE A 3 -65.26 -41.53 2.48
CA ILE A 3 -63.84 -41.18 2.52
C ILE A 3 -63.54 -40.32 1.27
N PRO A 4 -62.96 -39.12 1.40
CA PRO A 4 -62.64 -38.28 0.25
C PRO A 4 -61.45 -38.86 -0.54
N ASP A 5 -61.63 -38.94 -1.85
CA ASP A 5 -60.61 -39.41 -2.80
C ASP A 5 -59.47 -38.40 -2.92
N LYS A 6 -58.21 -38.87 -2.82
CA LYS A 6 -57.02 -38.01 -2.88
C LYS A 6 -56.68 -37.74 -4.35
N LYS A 7 -57.00 -36.54 -4.83
CA LYS A 7 -56.41 -36.02 -6.08
C LYS A 7 -54.89 -35.95 -5.95
N ASN A 8 -54.20 -36.90 -6.56
CA ASN A 8 -52.74 -36.82 -6.76
C ASN A 8 -52.45 -35.64 -7.69
N CYS A 9 -51.75 -34.64 -7.18
CA CYS A 9 -51.17 -33.61 -8.02
C CYS A 9 -49.99 -34.24 -8.78
N SER A 10 -49.95 -34.07 -10.10
CA SER A 10 -48.85 -34.62 -10.91
C SER A 10 -47.61 -33.76 -10.71
N ASP A 11 -46.72 -34.17 -9.81
CA ASP A 11 -45.37 -33.62 -9.72
C ASP A 11 -44.70 -33.79 -11.09
N ARG A 12 -44.49 -32.66 -11.78
CA ARG A 12 -43.72 -32.61 -13.01
C ARG A 12 -42.25 -32.68 -12.62
N GLY A 13 -41.73 -33.90 -12.48
CA GLY A 13 -40.30 -34.12 -12.31
C GLY A 13 -39.53 -33.45 -13.44
N PHE A 14 -38.48 -32.70 -13.09
CA PHE A 14 -37.60 -32.06 -14.07
C PHE A 14 -37.06 -33.09 -15.06
N THR A 15 -37.04 -32.75 -16.34
CA THR A 15 -36.49 -33.66 -17.35
C THR A 15 -34.96 -33.76 -17.18
N LEU A 16 -34.40 -34.93 -17.49
CA LEU A 16 -32.95 -35.14 -17.44
C LEU A 16 -32.19 -34.16 -18.36
N ILE A 17 -32.83 -33.67 -19.43
CA ILE A 17 -32.24 -32.71 -20.36
C ILE A 17 -32.28 -31.26 -19.83
N GLU A 18 -33.32 -30.85 -19.10
CA GLU A 18 -33.32 -29.56 -18.41
C GLU A 18 -32.20 -29.49 -17.37
N LEU A 19 -32.04 -30.55 -16.56
CA LEU A 19 -30.99 -30.59 -15.55
C LEU A 19 -29.59 -30.66 -16.19
N SER A 20 -29.41 -31.39 -17.30
CA SER A 20 -28.11 -31.47 -17.96
C SER A 20 -27.65 -30.14 -18.57
N ILE A 21 -28.56 -29.36 -19.16
CA ILE A 21 -28.26 -28.03 -19.69
C ILE A 21 -27.86 -27.08 -18.54
N VAL A 22 -28.58 -27.12 -17.41
CA VAL A 22 -28.25 -26.30 -16.22
C VAL A 22 -26.85 -26.63 -15.70
N LEU A 23 -26.50 -27.92 -15.58
CA LEU A 23 -25.18 -28.36 -15.11
C LEU A 23 -24.05 -27.96 -16.07
N VAL A 24 -24.29 -28.02 -17.40
CA VAL A 24 -23.31 -27.55 -18.41
C VAL A 24 -23.08 -26.04 -18.29
N ILE A 25 -24.14 -25.25 -18.15
CA ILE A 25 -24.01 -23.78 -18.00
C ILE A 25 -23.30 -23.43 -16.68
N MET A 26 -23.64 -24.10 -15.57
CA MET A 26 -22.93 -23.93 -14.30
C MET A 26 -21.45 -24.29 -14.42
N GLY A 27 -21.11 -25.40 -15.09
CA GLY A 27 -19.71 -25.81 -15.31
C GLY A 27 -18.91 -24.78 -16.12
N ILE A 28 -19.50 -24.24 -17.19
CA ILE A 28 -18.86 -23.19 -18.02
C ILE A 28 -18.66 -21.90 -17.22
N LEU A 29 -19.68 -21.47 -16.45
CA LEU A 29 -19.58 -20.26 -15.61
C LEU A 29 -18.48 -20.40 -14.55
N VAL A 30 -18.39 -21.53 -13.86
CA VAL A 30 -17.32 -21.79 -12.88
C VAL A 30 -15.95 -21.76 -13.56
N ALA A 31 -15.78 -22.41 -14.71
CA ALA A 31 -14.51 -22.42 -15.43
C ALA A 31 -14.05 -21.01 -15.88
N VAL A 32 -14.98 -20.19 -16.38
CA VAL A 32 -14.70 -18.80 -16.77
C VAL A 32 -14.35 -17.92 -15.57
N VAL A 33 -15.06 -18.07 -14.44
CA VAL A 33 -14.79 -17.28 -13.23
C VAL A 33 -13.44 -17.63 -12.61
N VAL A 34 -13.08 -18.92 -12.54
CA VAL A 34 -11.78 -19.38 -12.01
C VAL A 34 -10.61 -18.92 -12.90
N GLY A 35 -10.77 -18.93 -14.23
CA GLY A 35 -9.75 -18.33 -15.11
C GLY A 35 -9.65 -16.80 -15.00
N GLY A 36 -10.74 -16.14 -14.59
CA GLY A 36 -10.82 -14.68 -14.45
C GLY A 36 -10.24 -14.13 -13.16
N SER A 37 -10.27 -14.89 -12.04
CA SER A 37 -9.78 -14.42 -10.73
C SER A 37 -8.30 -14.06 -10.75
N ASP A 38 -7.48 -14.90 -11.36
CA ASP A 38 -6.03 -14.75 -11.36
C ASP A 38 -5.59 -13.61 -12.26
N MET A 39 -6.30 -13.40 -13.37
CA MET A 39 -6.11 -12.25 -14.26
C MET A 39 -6.51 -10.94 -13.57
N LEU A 40 -7.61 -10.93 -12.80
CA LEU A 40 -8.03 -9.77 -12.02
C LEU A 40 -7.02 -9.44 -10.92
N GLN A 41 -6.54 -10.45 -10.17
CA GLN A 41 -5.52 -10.24 -9.14
C GLN A 41 -4.23 -9.70 -9.76
N THR A 42 -3.76 -10.28 -10.88
CA THR A 42 -2.60 -9.79 -11.62
C THR A 42 -2.78 -8.34 -12.09
N ALA A 43 -3.99 -7.94 -12.49
CA ALA A 43 -4.28 -6.56 -12.86
C ALA A 43 -4.14 -5.61 -11.66
N LYS A 44 -4.66 -5.98 -10.47
CA LYS A 44 -4.52 -5.20 -9.23
C LYS A 44 -3.06 -5.01 -8.82
N LEU A 45 -2.25 -6.07 -8.88
CA LEU A 45 -0.82 -6.01 -8.56
C LEU A 45 -0.07 -5.06 -9.51
N ARG A 46 -0.41 -5.08 -10.82
CA ARG A 46 0.12 -4.12 -11.80
C ARG A 46 -0.36 -2.69 -11.56
N GLY A 47 -1.57 -2.51 -11.05
CA GLY A 47 -2.08 -1.24 -10.55
C GLY A 47 -1.17 -0.66 -9.48
N VAL A 48 -0.92 -1.41 -8.40
CA VAL A 48 -0.02 -1.02 -7.31
C VAL A 48 1.39 -0.67 -7.81
N ILE A 49 1.99 -1.50 -8.68
CA ILE A 49 3.29 -1.21 -9.32
C ILE A 49 3.27 0.16 -10.03
N THR A 50 2.20 0.43 -10.78
CA THR A 50 2.03 1.69 -11.54
C THR A 50 1.84 2.90 -10.62
N GLU A 51 1.05 2.74 -9.55
CA GLU A 51 0.84 3.77 -8.52
C GLU A 51 2.17 4.14 -7.84
N VAL A 52 2.95 3.16 -7.39
CA VAL A 52 4.26 3.37 -6.76
C VAL A 52 5.25 4.03 -7.73
N GLN A 53 5.33 3.56 -8.98
CA GLN A 53 6.20 4.17 -10.00
C GLN A 53 5.85 5.64 -10.26
N LYS A 54 4.55 5.97 -10.36
CA LYS A 54 4.06 7.35 -10.46
C LYS A 54 4.53 8.20 -9.27
N TYR A 55 4.41 7.69 -8.05
CA TYR A 55 4.84 8.43 -6.85
C TYR A 55 6.36 8.59 -6.77
N LYS A 56 7.14 7.58 -7.16
CA LYS A 56 8.61 7.71 -7.26
C LYS A 56 9.01 8.80 -8.25
N VAL A 57 8.47 8.78 -9.47
CA VAL A 57 8.74 9.80 -10.50
C VAL A 57 8.33 11.19 -10.02
N ALA A 58 7.21 11.31 -9.31
CA ALA A 58 6.78 12.58 -8.72
C ALA A 58 7.75 13.10 -7.66
N VAL A 59 8.24 12.24 -6.74
CA VAL A 59 9.23 12.64 -5.74
C VAL A 59 10.57 13.02 -6.38
N ASP A 60 11.05 12.25 -7.35
CA ASP A 60 12.33 12.54 -7.98
C ASP A 60 12.24 13.83 -8.84
N SER A 61 11.09 14.09 -9.51
CA SER A 61 10.81 15.37 -10.17
C SER A 61 10.74 16.55 -9.19
N PHE A 62 10.21 16.33 -7.98
CA PHE A 62 10.17 17.35 -6.93
C PHE A 62 11.58 17.71 -6.46
N LYS A 63 12.44 16.71 -6.24
CA LYS A 63 13.86 16.92 -5.92
C LYS A 63 14.58 17.70 -7.01
N GLU A 64 14.38 17.35 -8.28
CA GLU A 64 15.01 18.06 -9.40
C GLU A 64 14.53 19.53 -9.52
N THR A 65 13.26 19.79 -9.21
CA THR A 65 12.67 21.13 -9.33
C THR A 65 13.00 22.05 -8.16
N TYR A 66 12.98 21.52 -6.93
CA TYR A 66 13.06 22.31 -5.69
C TYR A 66 14.34 22.06 -4.87
N ASN A 67 15.21 21.13 -5.30
CA ASN A 67 16.44 20.73 -4.61
C ASN A 67 16.21 20.28 -3.14
N ALA A 68 15.04 19.69 -2.86
CA ALA A 68 14.63 19.19 -1.56
C ALA A 68 13.70 17.98 -1.71
N LEU A 69 13.53 17.19 -0.63
CA LEU A 69 12.48 16.17 -0.56
C LEU A 69 11.11 16.85 -0.33
N PRO A 70 10.01 16.36 -0.96
CA PRO A 70 8.68 16.88 -0.66
C PRO A 70 8.33 16.58 0.80
N GLY A 71 7.85 17.59 1.52
CA GLY A 71 7.56 17.53 2.96
C GLY A 71 8.75 17.94 3.84
N ASP A 72 9.99 17.82 3.36
CA ASP A 72 11.24 18.17 4.07
C ASP A 72 11.79 19.57 3.65
N MET A 73 11.22 20.16 2.60
CA MET A 73 11.63 21.46 2.06
C MET A 73 11.42 22.61 3.06
N THR A 74 12.51 23.29 3.43
CA THR A 74 12.54 24.35 4.49
C THR A 74 11.89 25.67 4.11
N ASN A 75 11.56 25.87 2.82
CA ASN A 75 10.96 27.08 2.28
C ASN A 75 9.76 26.79 1.36
N ALA A 76 9.08 25.66 1.54
CA ALA A 76 7.90 25.28 0.77
C ALA A 76 6.77 26.33 0.80
N VAL A 77 6.58 27.02 1.93
CA VAL A 77 5.61 28.11 2.10
C VAL A 77 5.82 29.25 1.08
N ASP A 78 7.06 29.54 0.70
CA ASP A 78 7.38 30.61 -0.27
C ASP A 78 6.90 30.27 -1.70
N TYR A 79 6.69 28.98 -2.01
CA TYR A 79 6.25 28.50 -3.32
C TYR A 79 4.75 28.19 -3.37
N PHE A 80 4.21 27.63 -2.28
CA PHE A 80 2.86 27.06 -2.27
C PHE A 80 1.88 27.77 -1.33
N GLY A 81 2.34 28.77 -0.55
CA GLY A 81 1.54 29.47 0.45
C GLY A 81 1.56 28.80 1.82
N ASP A 82 1.20 29.57 2.85
CA ASP A 82 1.18 29.13 4.24
C ASP A 82 -0.16 28.45 4.59
N ALA A 83 -0.11 27.22 5.10
CA ALA A 83 -1.27 26.51 5.63
C ALA A 83 -1.79 27.07 6.96
N GLY A 84 -0.98 27.86 7.68
CA GLY A 84 -1.28 28.53 8.96
C GLY A 84 -1.32 27.59 10.18
N ASP A 85 -2.07 26.50 10.09
CA ASP A 85 -2.11 25.42 11.09
C ASP A 85 -1.63 24.13 10.41
N CYS A 86 -0.35 23.79 10.58
CA CYS A 86 0.23 22.56 10.04
C CYS A 86 -0.39 21.27 10.60
N GLY A 87 -1.05 21.35 11.75
CA GLY A 87 -1.53 20.20 12.51
C GLY A 87 -2.83 19.58 12.01
N ASN A 88 -3.71 20.39 11.41
CA ASN A 88 -5.13 20.08 11.14
C ASN A 88 -5.38 19.16 9.92
N ALA A 89 -6.07 18.03 10.12
CA ALA A 89 -6.45 17.10 9.03
C ALA A 89 -7.50 17.67 8.05
N ASN A 90 -8.25 18.71 8.42
CA ASN A 90 -9.39 19.22 7.64
C ASN A 90 -8.99 20.30 6.61
N ARG A 91 -7.71 20.39 6.22
CA ARG A 91 -7.20 21.41 5.28
C ARG A 91 -7.31 21.04 3.80
N VAL A 92 -8.02 19.96 3.44
CA VAL A 92 -8.11 19.46 2.05
C VAL A 92 -8.59 20.55 1.05
N ASP A 93 -9.40 21.50 1.52
CA ASP A 93 -9.92 22.62 0.71
C ASP A 93 -9.18 23.97 0.91
N ASN A 94 -8.15 24.05 1.77
CA ASN A 94 -7.43 25.29 2.06
C ASN A 94 -6.02 25.27 1.44
N PRO A 95 -5.76 26.03 0.36
CA PRO A 95 -4.48 25.96 -0.35
C PRO A 95 -3.34 26.58 0.46
N GLY A 96 -2.35 25.75 0.79
CA GLY A 96 -1.14 26.15 1.51
C GLY A 96 -0.47 24.92 2.11
N THR A 97 0.83 25.00 2.35
CA THR A 97 1.63 23.90 2.93
C THR A 97 2.41 24.37 4.14
N CYS A 98 3.27 23.50 4.67
CA CYS A 98 4.20 23.82 5.74
C CYS A 98 5.64 23.52 5.34
N ASN A 99 6.58 24.26 5.94
CA ASN A 99 8.01 23.99 5.77
C ASN A 99 8.39 22.70 6.53
N GLY A 100 9.22 21.88 5.90
CA GLY A 100 9.94 20.79 6.57
C GLY A 100 11.21 21.28 7.25
N ASN A 101 11.97 20.35 7.82
CA ASN A 101 13.15 20.67 8.63
C ASN A 101 14.48 20.70 7.84
N GLY A 102 14.55 20.01 6.70
CA GLY A 102 15.71 19.99 5.81
C GLY A 102 16.81 18.99 6.18
N ASP A 103 16.51 17.96 7.01
CA ASP A 103 17.50 16.93 7.39
C ASP A 103 17.54 15.72 6.42
N GLY A 104 16.80 15.79 5.31
CA GLY A 104 16.75 14.74 4.30
C GLY A 104 15.84 13.57 4.66
N ARG A 105 14.95 13.74 5.65
CA ARG A 105 14.09 12.68 6.18
C ARG A 105 12.63 13.09 6.13
N LEU A 106 11.77 12.17 5.71
CA LEU A 106 10.32 12.30 5.83
C LEU A 106 9.89 11.90 7.25
N SER A 107 10.23 12.75 8.21
CA SER A 107 10.21 12.45 9.65
C SER A 107 9.13 13.21 10.42
N GLY A 108 9.12 13.05 11.75
CA GLY A 108 8.09 13.62 12.61
C GLY A 108 6.85 12.75 12.77
N SER A 109 5.79 13.38 13.29
CA SER A 109 4.61 12.70 13.81
C SER A 109 3.38 13.61 13.88
N ALA A 110 2.21 12.99 14.03
CA ALA A 110 0.98 13.59 14.52
C ALA A 110 1.12 14.68 15.62
N ALA A 111 2.09 14.54 16.52
CA ALA A 111 2.28 15.38 17.71
C ALA A 111 3.49 16.34 17.61
N SER A 112 4.18 16.40 16.47
CA SER A 112 5.24 17.38 16.21
C SER A 112 4.80 18.42 15.19
N ASP A 113 5.41 19.60 15.26
CA ASP A 113 5.18 20.69 14.30
C ASP A 113 5.62 20.29 12.87
N ASN A 114 6.63 19.42 12.78
CA ASN A 114 7.07 18.80 11.54
C ASN A 114 6.20 17.56 11.25
N LYS A 115 5.42 17.59 10.16
CA LYS A 115 4.50 16.52 9.71
C LYS A 115 4.84 16.00 8.30
N GLU A 116 6.12 15.89 8.04
CA GLU A 116 6.76 15.68 6.73
C GLU A 116 6.16 14.47 5.95
N PRO A 117 5.83 13.31 6.57
CA PRO A 117 5.03 12.22 5.99
C PRO A 117 3.72 12.61 5.30
N PHE A 118 3.00 13.59 5.82
CA PHE A 118 1.72 14.04 5.30
C PHE A 118 1.91 15.25 4.38
N THR A 119 2.79 16.18 4.79
CA THR A 119 3.17 17.36 3.99
C THR A 119 3.80 16.95 2.65
N SER A 120 4.46 15.80 2.56
CA SER A 120 5.02 15.30 1.29
C SER A 120 3.95 15.06 0.21
N TRP A 121 2.82 14.45 0.57
CA TRP A 121 1.70 14.22 -0.36
C TRP A 121 1.04 15.53 -0.80
N ASP A 122 0.84 16.45 0.15
CA ASP A 122 0.33 17.79 -0.11
C ASP A 122 1.23 18.58 -1.07
N GLN A 123 2.53 18.70 -0.78
CA GLN A 123 3.48 19.40 -1.65
C GLN A 123 3.57 18.78 -3.05
N LEU A 124 3.51 17.45 -3.19
CA LEU A 124 3.46 16.79 -4.49
C LEU A 124 2.18 17.12 -5.29
N ALA A 125 1.04 17.31 -4.61
CA ALA A 125 -0.22 17.70 -5.23
C ALA A 125 -0.22 19.20 -5.60
N LEU A 126 0.26 20.07 -4.72
CA LEU A 126 0.42 21.51 -4.96
C LEU A 126 1.41 21.80 -6.11
N ALA A 127 2.49 21.03 -6.22
CA ALA A 127 3.42 21.03 -7.36
C ALA A 127 2.83 20.42 -8.65
N ARG A 128 1.59 19.90 -8.61
CA ARG A 128 0.89 19.20 -9.71
C ARG A 128 1.60 17.96 -10.26
N MET A 129 2.49 17.36 -9.46
CA MET A 129 3.21 16.14 -9.82
C MET A 129 2.36 14.89 -9.54
N ILE A 130 1.41 14.97 -8.61
CA ILE A 130 0.36 13.97 -8.40
C ILE A 130 -1.04 14.59 -8.47
N SER A 131 -2.01 13.74 -8.72
CA SER A 131 -3.44 14.06 -8.77
C SER A 131 -4.09 13.81 -7.40
N GLY A 132 -4.64 14.83 -6.78
CA GLY A 132 -5.34 14.73 -5.50
C GLY A 132 -5.38 16.08 -4.79
N HIS A 133 -6.00 16.11 -3.62
CA HIS A 133 -5.83 17.15 -2.62
C HIS A 133 -5.59 16.43 -1.29
N TYR A 134 -4.58 16.83 -0.54
CA TYR A 134 -4.20 16.21 0.72
C TYR A 134 -4.01 17.29 1.76
N SER A 135 -4.42 17.04 3.01
CA SER A 135 -4.41 18.09 4.04
C SER A 135 -3.04 18.47 4.59
N GLY A 136 -1.97 17.74 4.24
CA GLY A 136 -0.62 18.00 4.74
C GLY A 136 -0.49 17.90 6.27
N GLY A 137 -1.42 17.21 6.96
CA GLY A 137 -1.52 17.22 8.41
C GLY A 137 -2.45 16.12 8.96
N GLY A 138 -2.81 16.24 10.24
CA GLY A 138 -3.61 15.27 10.98
C GLY A 138 -2.87 14.56 12.11
N THR A 139 -3.59 13.73 12.85
CA THR A 139 -3.11 13.02 14.05
C THR A 139 -2.82 11.53 13.82
N GLU A 140 -3.13 11.02 12.64
CA GLU A 140 -2.88 9.65 12.18
C GLU A 140 -2.96 9.62 10.64
N ALA A 141 -2.55 8.53 10.01
CA ALA A 141 -2.71 8.35 8.56
C ALA A 141 -4.19 8.10 8.22
N GLU A 142 -4.77 8.97 7.39
CA GLU A 142 -6.17 8.94 6.97
C GLU A 142 -6.25 8.82 5.44
N ILE A 143 -6.63 7.61 4.97
CA ILE A 143 -6.56 7.25 3.54
C ILE A 143 -7.60 8.02 2.71
N GLY A 144 -7.10 8.89 1.84
CA GLY A 144 -7.88 9.83 1.04
C GLY A 144 -8.02 11.22 1.65
N VAL A 145 -7.40 11.49 2.82
CA VAL A 145 -7.39 12.81 3.48
C VAL A 145 -5.99 13.39 3.54
N ASN A 146 -5.02 12.66 4.11
CA ASN A 146 -3.62 13.10 4.21
C ASN A 146 -2.61 12.16 3.53
N CYS A 147 -3.12 11.06 2.94
CA CYS A 147 -2.36 10.11 2.16
C CYS A 147 -3.24 9.53 1.02
N PRO A 148 -2.67 9.18 -0.15
CA PRO A 148 -3.43 8.61 -1.27
C PRO A 148 -4.04 7.24 -0.96
N ARG A 149 -5.22 7.01 -1.56
CA ARG A 149 -5.88 5.70 -1.65
C ARG A 149 -5.34 4.93 -2.87
N SER A 150 -5.21 3.61 -2.76
CA SER A 150 -4.96 2.76 -3.93
C SER A 150 -6.26 2.53 -4.72
N GLY A 151 -6.17 2.57 -6.05
CA GLY A 151 -7.30 2.33 -6.94
C GLY A 151 -7.84 0.89 -6.89
N ASP A 152 -6.97 -0.09 -6.60
CA ASP A 152 -7.23 -1.52 -6.80
C ASP A 152 -7.50 -2.31 -5.50
N TYR A 153 -7.12 -1.74 -4.34
CA TYR A 153 -7.25 -2.37 -3.03
C TYR A 153 -8.10 -1.55 -2.07
N GLU A 154 -9.29 -2.06 -1.76
CA GLU A 154 -10.26 -1.37 -0.90
C GLU A 154 -9.72 -1.14 0.53
N GLY A 155 -9.78 0.11 0.97
CA GLY A 155 -9.27 0.54 2.27
C GLY A 155 -7.74 0.49 2.42
N ALA A 156 -7.00 0.30 1.32
CA ALA A 156 -5.55 0.44 1.28
C ALA A 156 -5.13 1.79 0.65
N GLY A 157 -3.91 2.19 0.93
CA GLY A 157 -3.33 3.43 0.45
C GLY A 157 -1.80 3.40 0.53
N PHE A 158 -1.20 4.57 0.30
CA PHE A 158 0.24 4.74 0.39
C PHE A 158 0.61 5.83 1.39
N SER A 159 1.55 5.56 2.29
CA SER A 159 2.16 6.57 3.17
C SER A 159 3.63 6.76 2.84
N MET A 160 4.19 7.94 3.12
CA MET A 160 5.64 8.16 3.05
C MET A 160 6.21 8.31 4.45
N ARG A 161 7.35 7.68 4.75
CA ARG A 161 7.99 7.82 6.06
C ARG A 161 9.48 7.49 6.02
N TYR A 162 10.27 8.23 6.82
CA TYR A 162 11.62 7.87 7.16
C TYR A 162 11.66 6.80 8.25
N TYR A 163 12.45 5.76 8.02
CA TYR A 163 12.84 4.79 9.03
C TYR A 163 14.32 4.94 9.31
N ALA A 164 14.69 5.18 10.57
CA ALA A 164 16.08 5.14 11.03
C ALA A 164 16.66 3.70 10.95
N ALA A 165 15.77 2.70 10.83
CA ALA A 165 15.95 1.28 10.49
C ALA A 165 14.52 0.60 10.38
N MET A 166 14.29 -0.58 9.74
CA MET A 166 12.96 -1.32 9.60
C MET A 166 12.88 -2.82 10.19
N THR A 167 12.23 -3.18 11.33
CA THR A 167 12.66 -4.28 12.28
C THR A 167 12.36 -5.77 11.96
N SER A 168 12.91 -6.67 12.81
CA SER A 168 12.39 -8.05 13.07
C SER A 168 10.87 -8.12 13.40
N TRP A 169 10.25 -7.00 13.75
CA TRP A 169 8.83 -6.79 14.00
C TRP A 169 8.09 -6.09 12.84
N GLY A 170 8.79 -5.74 11.76
CA GLY A 170 8.35 -4.78 10.75
C GLY A 170 8.53 -3.33 11.22
N VAL A 171 9.06 -2.48 10.33
CA VAL A 171 9.12 -1.00 10.45
C VAL A 171 9.70 -0.41 11.76
N GLY A 172 11.00 -0.65 12.02
CA GLY A 172 11.83 -0.06 13.09
C GLY A 172 13.17 -0.76 13.50
N GLY A 173 14.04 -1.26 12.61
CA GLY A 173 15.28 -2.02 12.94
C GLY A 173 15.82 -3.06 11.92
N TYR A 174 15.96 -2.77 10.61
CA TYR A 174 16.26 -3.79 9.55
C TYR A 174 17.67 -4.30 9.67
N GLU A 175 17.92 -5.52 9.22
CA GLU A 175 19.24 -6.13 9.34
C GLU A 175 19.46 -6.99 8.10
N ASP A 176 20.41 -6.55 7.26
CA ASP A 176 20.90 -7.34 6.13
C ASP A 176 21.75 -8.54 6.61
N ALA A 177 22.34 -9.26 5.66
CA ALA A 177 23.37 -10.29 5.83
C ALA A 177 24.43 -10.05 6.93
N LEU A 178 24.73 -8.78 7.23
CA LEU A 178 25.82 -8.32 8.08
C LEU A 178 25.32 -7.56 9.32
N GLY A 179 24.01 -7.53 9.57
CA GLY A 179 23.40 -6.77 10.67
C GLY A 179 23.31 -5.26 10.42
N ARG A 180 23.44 -4.81 9.16
CA ARG A 180 23.38 -3.39 8.78
C ARG A 180 21.94 -2.93 8.67
N LYS A 181 21.71 -1.74 9.23
CA LYS A 181 20.40 -1.10 9.31
C LYS A 181 20.11 -0.25 8.09
N PHE A 182 19.22 -0.72 7.21
CA PHE A 182 18.68 0.09 6.13
C PHE A 182 17.85 1.25 6.69
N ALA A 183 18.49 2.41 6.73
CA ALA A 183 17.88 3.69 7.08
C ALA A 183 17.55 4.44 5.79
N GLY A 184 16.33 4.95 5.65
CA GLY A 184 15.90 5.55 4.39
C GLY A 184 14.50 6.13 4.45
N ASN A 185 14.14 6.83 3.38
CA ASN A 185 12.78 7.30 3.12
C ASN A 185 12.05 6.24 2.31
N PHE A 186 10.80 5.93 2.65
CA PHE A 186 10.06 4.85 2.02
C PHE A 186 8.61 5.26 1.72
N ILE A 187 8.08 4.81 0.58
CA ILE A 187 6.64 4.68 0.35
C ILE A 187 6.22 3.34 0.95
N MET A 188 5.12 3.28 1.69
CA MET A 188 4.58 2.03 2.23
C MET A 188 3.20 1.78 1.66
N PHE A 189 2.93 0.55 1.25
CA PHE A 189 1.60 0.12 0.80
C PHE A 189 0.92 -0.71 1.90
N GLY A 190 -0.20 -0.20 2.42
CA GLY A 190 -0.82 -0.75 3.62
C GLY A 190 -2.24 -0.26 3.87
N LYS A 191 -2.82 -0.71 4.99
CA LYS A 191 -3.98 -0.06 5.63
C LYS A 191 -3.55 0.65 6.92
N THR A 192 -4.45 1.44 7.50
CA THR A 192 -4.26 2.07 8.80
C THR A 192 -4.15 1.04 9.92
N HIS A 193 -3.48 1.39 11.02
CA HIS A 193 -3.26 0.49 12.17
C HIS A 193 -3.33 1.25 13.50
N GLY A 194 -4.55 1.57 13.92
CA GLY A 194 -4.77 2.53 15.01
C GLY A 194 -4.11 3.88 14.70
N SER A 195 -3.81 4.65 15.75
CA SER A 195 -3.23 5.99 15.61
C SER A 195 -1.73 5.96 15.34
N ARG A 196 -1.39 5.65 14.09
CA ARG A 196 -0.04 5.69 13.51
C ARG A 196 0.01 6.61 12.30
N ASN A 197 1.20 7.10 11.98
CA ASN A 197 1.43 8.03 10.86
C ASN A 197 1.75 7.29 9.54
N ASP A 198 1.67 5.96 9.55
CA ASP A 198 2.12 5.06 8.49
C ASP A 198 1.18 3.88 8.31
N LEU A 199 1.06 3.42 7.07
CA LEU A 199 0.20 2.33 6.65
C LEU A 199 0.96 1.01 6.69
N ASN A 200 0.96 0.37 7.86
CA ASN A 200 1.72 -0.86 8.18
C ASN A 200 0.84 -2.11 8.41
N THR A 201 -0.49 -2.00 8.27
CA THR A 201 -1.38 -3.17 8.18
C THR A 201 -1.17 -3.85 6.83
N SER A 202 -0.94 -5.17 6.83
CA SER A 202 -0.73 -5.95 5.61
C SER A 202 -1.93 -5.88 4.66
N VAL A 203 -1.66 -5.92 3.34
CA VAL A 203 -2.71 -5.88 2.29
C VAL A 203 -2.63 -7.09 1.36
N VAL A 204 -1.42 -7.64 1.19
CA VAL A 204 -1.12 -8.71 0.23
C VAL A 204 -0.58 -9.96 0.95
N ASN A 205 -0.72 -11.11 0.31
CA ASN A 205 -0.07 -12.35 0.74
C ASN A 205 1.40 -12.42 0.21
N PRO A 206 2.20 -13.41 0.63
CA PRO A 206 3.59 -13.57 0.17
C PRO A 206 3.75 -13.76 -1.33
N ALA A 207 2.83 -14.46 -2.00
CA ALA A 207 2.93 -14.70 -3.44
C ALA A 207 2.64 -13.43 -4.27
N ASP A 208 1.64 -12.66 -3.87
CA ASP A 208 1.33 -11.32 -4.39
C ASP A 208 2.51 -10.35 -4.17
N ALA A 209 3.10 -10.38 -2.97
CA ALA A 209 4.25 -9.55 -2.63
C ALA A 209 5.46 -9.87 -3.50
N TYR A 210 5.83 -11.15 -3.60
CA TYR A 210 6.88 -11.64 -4.51
C TYR A 210 6.61 -11.29 -5.99
N TYR A 211 5.35 -11.29 -6.43
CA TYR A 211 5.01 -10.86 -7.78
C TYR A 211 5.30 -9.37 -8.02
N ILE A 212 5.02 -8.50 -7.04
CA ILE A 212 5.33 -7.07 -7.14
C ILE A 212 6.85 -6.85 -7.16
N ASP A 213 7.52 -7.45 -6.19
CA ASP A 213 8.97 -7.45 -5.96
C ASP A 213 9.74 -7.86 -7.24
N SER A 214 9.54 -9.09 -7.72
CA SER A 214 10.12 -9.64 -8.96
C SER A 214 9.68 -8.96 -10.27
N LYS A 215 8.90 -7.87 -10.20
CA LYS A 215 8.56 -6.99 -11.35
C LYS A 215 9.16 -5.60 -11.22
N MET A 216 9.69 -5.23 -10.06
CA MET A 216 10.27 -3.92 -9.78
C MET A 216 11.79 -3.99 -9.56
N ASP A 217 12.31 -5.08 -9.00
CA ASP A 217 13.75 -5.34 -8.82
C ASP A 217 14.13 -6.84 -8.90
N ASP A 218 14.30 -7.54 -7.77
CA ASP A 218 15.05 -8.80 -7.68
C ASP A 218 14.27 -10.00 -7.11
N GLY A 219 13.17 -9.77 -6.40
CA GLY A 219 12.37 -10.86 -5.82
C GLY A 219 12.84 -11.34 -4.44
N THR A 220 13.71 -10.57 -3.76
CA THR A 220 14.13 -10.80 -2.37
C THR A 220 13.53 -9.75 -1.41
N PRO A 221 12.91 -10.18 -0.29
CA PRO A 221 12.14 -9.28 0.58
C PRO A 221 12.98 -8.35 1.48
N ASP A 222 14.30 -8.50 1.53
CA ASP A 222 15.16 -7.93 2.58
C ASP A 222 16.10 -6.79 2.13
N PHE A 223 16.33 -6.62 0.83
CA PHE A 223 17.09 -5.50 0.27
C PHE A 223 16.49 -5.05 -1.07
N GLY A 224 16.99 -3.95 -1.62
CA GLY A 224 16.60 -3.48 -2.97
C GLY A 224 15.73 -2.22 -2.96
N PHE A 225 14.92 -2.07 -4.01
CA PHE A 225 13.99 -0.97 -4.16
C PHE A 225 12.65 -1.27 -3.47
N VAL A 226 12.16 -2.49 -3.60
CA VAL A 226 11.03 -3.06 -2.86
C VAL A 226 11.60 -3.84 -1.67
N MET A 227 10.89 -3.83 -0.54
CA MET A 227 11.18 -4.67 0.60
C MET A 227 9.87 -5.10 1.26
N ALA A 228 9.85 -6.27 1.87
CA ALA A 228 8.65 -6.85 2.48
C ALA A 228 8.88 -7.28 3.93
N GLY A 229 7.87 -7.08 4.76
CA GLY A 229 7.88 -7.51 6.15
C GLY A 229 6.51 -7.92 6.66
N ASN A 230 6.49 -8.43 7.89
CA ASN A 230 5.25 -8.68 8.61
C ASN A 230 4.57 -7.34 8.94
N GLY A 231 3.31 -7.20 8.54
CA GLY A 231 2.50 -6.03 8.92
C GLY A 231 2.03 -6.10 10.37
N SER A 232 1.78 -4.94 11.00
CA SER A 232 1.56 -4.82 12.45
C SER A 232 0.28 -5.50 12.98
N SER A 233 -0.64 -5.88 12.11
CA SER A 233 -1.92 -6.52 12.44
C SER A 233 -1.91 -8.05 12.39
N ASN A 234 -0.87 -8.67 11.80
CA ASN A 234 -0.88 -10.10 11.48
C ASN A 234 0.20 -10.86 12.24
N VAL A 235 -0.14 -12.05 12.73
CA VAL A 235 0.84 -12.99 13.30
C VAL A 235 1.82 -13.36 12.18
N GLY A 236 3.07 -12.92 12.32
CA GLY A 236 4.02 -12.84 11.22
C GLY A 236 4.23 -14.16 10.48
N ASN A 237 4.12 -14.11 9.15
CA ASN A 237 4.39 -15.17 8.19
C ASN A 237 4.49 -14.62 6.75
N CYS A 238 4.87 -13.34 6.55
CA CYS A 238 5.16 -12.80 5.23
C CYS A 238 6.40 -13.45 4.61
N THR A 239 7.45 -13.52 5.41
CA THR A 239 8.75 -14.07 5.07
C THR A 239 9.09 -15.26 5.97
N THR A 240 10.11 -16.01 5.58
CA THR A 240 10.72 -17.10 6.33
C THR A 240 12.24 -17.08 6.12
N GLY A 241 12.99 -17.83 6.92
CA GLY A 241 14.45 -17.76 6.98
C GLY A 241 14.95 -16.72 7.98
N ALA A 242 16.21 -16.36 7.86
CA ALA A 242 16.90 -15.34 8.64
C ALA A 242 17.97 -14.69 7.76
N ALA A 243 18.27 -13.41 7.98
CA ALA A 243 19.26 -12.67 7.18
C ALA A 243 20.62 -13.39 7.12
N PRO A 244 21.29 -13.50 5.95
CA PRO A 244 20.89 -12.97 4.63
C PRO A 244 19.69 -13.65 3.96
N ASP A 245 19.48 -14.94 4.18
CA ASP A 245 18.63 -15.76 3.32
C ASP A 245 17.14 -15.67 3.70
N ILE A 246 16.59 -14.45 3.73
CA ILE A 246 15.16 -14.21 3.93
C ILE A 246 14.44 -14.40 2.59
N ILE A 247 13.37 -15.19 2.59
CA ILE A 247 12.54 -15.43 1.41
C ILE A 247 11.06 -15.26 1.73
N TYR A 248 10.23 -15.00 0.72
CA TYR A 248 8.79 -15.02 0.88
C TYR A 248 8.30 -16.40 1.35
N ASN A 249 7.40 -16.41 2.33
CA ASN A 249 6.81 -17.65 2.82
C ASN A 249 5.68 -18.11 1.89
N MET A 250 6.06 -18.72 0.76
CA MET A 250 5.12 -19.21 -0.27
C MET A 250 4.16 -20.31 0.22
N THR A 251 4.28 -20.79 1.46
CA THR A 251 3.32 -21.73 2.07
C THR A 251 2.15 -21.04 2.77
N ASN A 252 2.25 -19.73 3.01
CA ASN A 252 1.19 -18.93 3.61
C ASN A 252 0.37 -18.23 2.50
N GLU A 253 -0.91 -18.57 2.39
CA GLU A 253 -1.84 -17.96 1.43
C GLU A 253 -2.52 -16.69 1.99
N GLY A 254 -2.38 -16.45 3.31
CA GLY A 254 -3.03 -15.36 4.03
C GLY A 254 -2.35 -14.00 3.84
N VAL A 255 -3.15 -12.93 3.94
CA VAL A 255 -2.67 -11.55 3.93
C VAL A 255 -1.76 -11.31 5.14
N SER A 256 -0.47 -11.10 4.89
CA SER A 256 0.56 -10.99 5.93
C SER A 256 1.67 -10.00 5.59
N CYS A 257 1.88 -9.70 4.30
CA CYS A 257 2.94 -8.80 3.85
C CYS A 257 2.50 -7.33 3.86
N ASN A 258 3.35 -6.51 4.46
CA ASN A 258 3.41 -5.07 4.23
C ASN A 258 4.60 -4.81 3.30
N LEU A 259 4.36 -4.06 2.21
CA LEU A 259 5.38 -3.71 1.22
C LEU A 259 5.84 -2.28 1.44
N ILE A 260 7.14 -2.06 1.33
CA ILE A 260 7.74 -0.72 1.32
C ILE A 260 8.64 -0.55 0.07
N PHE A 261 8.81 0.69 -0.35
CA PHE A 261 9.49 1.07 -1.60
C PHE A 261 10.44 2.24 -1.34
N HIS A 262 11.72 2.09 -1.65
CA HIS A 262 12.77 3.05 -1.26
C HIS A 262 12.75 4.35 -2.09
N ILE A 263 12.76 5.48 -1.40
CA ILE A 263 12.74 6.85 -1.96
C ILE A 263 14.17 7.42 -1.94
N GLY A 264 15.02 6.89 -2.80
CA GLY A 264 16.39 7.38 -3.03
C GLY A 264 16.78 7.31 -4.51
N SER A 265 17.87 8.00 -4.87
CA SER A 265 18.63 7.64 -6.07
C SER A 265 19.17 6.22 -5.88
N GLY A 266 18.97 5.37 -6.88
CA GLY A 266 19.23 3.93 -6.81
C GLY A 266 20.72 3.57 -6.87
N ASP A 267 21.54 4.11 -5.98
CA ASP A 267 22.85 3.56 -5.70
C ASP A 267 22.68 2.34 -4.79
N SER A 268 22.24 1.24 -5.40
CA SER A 268 22.13 -0.11 -4.84
C SER A 268 23.51 -0.75 -4.59
N ASN A 269 24.45 0.03 -4.03
CA ASN A 269 25.86 -0.32 -3.82
C ASN A 269 26.26 -0.08 -2.35
N TYR A 270 25.55 -0.72 -1.42
CA TYR A 270 26.06 -0.96 -0.06
C TYR A 270 25.71 -2.35 0.44
#